data_AF-A0AAD6SK84-F1
#
_entry.id   AF-A0AAD6SK84-F1
#
_cell.length_a   1.000
_cell.length_b   1.000
_cell.length_c   1.000
_cell.angle_alpha   90.00
_cell.angle_beta   90.00
_cell.angle_gamma   90.00
#
_symmetry.space_group_name_H-M   'P 1'
#
loop_
_entity.id
_entity.type
_entity.pdbx_description
1 polymer ?
#
loop_
_entity_poly.entity_id
_entity_poly.type
_entity_poly.pdbx_seq_one_letter_code
_entity_poly.pdbx_strand_id
1 'polypeptide(L)'
;PLPRPPQSEYTPAALKTLAEHPHLFRIVSPIDVNVFESLLADHPNQPFVRSVVAGLCEGFWPWADTQPGIYPETHDASDFPLKDEREREFVRRQRDEEIALGRFSPSFGRDLLPGMYSNDEIYGSGTRLMLG
;
A
#
# COMPACT_ATOMS: atom_id res chain seq x y z
N PRO A 1 -7.82 -21.10 1.78
CA PRO A 1 -8.09 -19.68 2.12
C PRO A 1 -6.83 -18.86 1.88
N LEU A 2 -6.98 -17.58 1.53
CA LEU A 2 -5.83 -16.68 1.39
C LEU A 2 -5.23 -16.37 2.78
N PRO A 3 -3.91 -16.18 2.86
CA PRO A 3 -3.24 -15.90 4.13
C PRO A 3 -3.65 -14.53 4.67
N ARG A 4 -3.51 -14.38 5.99
CA ARG A 4 -3.49 -13.10 6.68
C ARG A 4 -2.07 -12.80 7.13
N PRO A 5 -1.70 -11.53 7.36
CA PRO A 5 -0.41 -11.19 7.94
C PRO A 5 -0.25 -11.93 9.28
N PRO A 6 0.89 -12.58 9.55
CA PRO A 6 1.15 -13.20 10.84
C PRO A 6 1.23 -12.14 11.96
N GLN A 7 1.05 -12.57 13.21
CA GLN A 7 0.96 -11.65 14.35
C GLN A 7 2.21 -10.76 14.52
N SER A 8 3.37 -11.24 14.08
CA SER A 8 4.63 -10.51 14.09
C SER A 8 4.55 -9.21 13.27
N GLU A 9 3.77 -9.18 12.19
CA GLU A 9 3.69 -8.03 11.28
C GLU A 9 2.92 -6.84 11.87
N TYR A 10 2.12 -7.07 12.91
CA TYR A 10 1.36 -6.01 13.59
C TYR A 10 2.23 -5.29 14.61
N THR A 11 3.25 -4.58 14.13
CA THR A 11 4.15 -3.81 15.00
C THR A 11 3.43 -2.57 15.55
N PRO A 12 3.75 -2.11 16.78
CA PRO A 12 3.12 -0.92 17.35
C PRO A 12 3.29 0.34 16.48
N ALA A 13 4.45 0.48 15.82
CA ALA A 13 4.74 1.59 14.92
C ALA A 13 3.81 1.58 13.69
N ALA A 14 3.71 0.44 12.99
CA ALA A 14 2.84 0.31 11.83
C ALA A 14 1.35 0.51 12.18
N LEU A 15 0.89 -0.09 13.28
CA LEU A 15 -0.49 0.07 13.76
C LEU A 15 -0.83 1.53 14.09
N LYS A 16 0.10 2.24 14.73
CA LYS A 16 -0.07 3.67 15.03
C LYS A 16 -0.17 4.50 13.74
N THR A 17 0.75 4.29 12.80
CA THR A 17 0.74 4.99 11.51
C THR A 17 -0.54 4.74 10.72
N LEU A 18 -1.04 3.49 10.67
CA LEU A 18 -2.31 3.14 10.04
C LEU A 18 -3.51 3.85 10.70
N ALA A 19 -3.52 3.94 12.03
CA ALA A 19 -4.59 4.58 12.78
C ALA A 19 -4.59 6.11 12.64
N GLU A 20 -3.42 6.74 12.60
CA GLU A 20 -3.26 8.20 12.49
C GLU A 20 -3.41 8.69 11.04
N HIS A 21 -3.09 7.85 10.05
CA HIS A 21 -3.10 8.21 8.63
C HIS A 21 -3.92 7.25 7.74
N PRO A 22 -5.20 6.94 8.06
CA PRO A 22 -5.99 5.97 7.30
C PRO A 22 -6.21 6.38 5.84
N HIS A 23 -6.18 7.69 5.55
CA HIS A 23 -6.31 8.23 4.20
C HIS A 23 -5.12 7.89 3.28
N LEU A 24 -3.96 7.51 3.83
CA LEU A 24 -2.79 7.09 3.04
C LEU A 24 -2.84 5.62 2.61
N PHE A 25 -3.68 4.79 3.26
CA PHE A 25 -3.74 3.34 3.06
C PHE A 25 -5.14 2.91 2.62
N ARG A 26 -5.78 3.73 1.77
CA ARG A 26 -7.09 3.41 1.24
C ARG A 26 -7.00 2.13 0.40
N ILE A 27 -7.94 1.21 0.59
CA ILE A 27 -8.10 0.05 -0.28
C ILE A 27 -9.12 0.43 -1.35
N VAL A 28 -8.66 0.70 -2.57
CA VAL A 28 -9.53 0.97 -3.71
C VAL A 28 -9.72 -0.30 -4.53
N SER A 29 -10.92 -0.87 -4.50
CA SER A 29 -11.30 -2.00 -5.34
C SER A 29 -12.29 -1.54 -6.42
N PRO A 30 -12.08 -1.90 -7.71
CA PRO A 30 -13.08 -1.70 -8.75
C PRO A 30 -14.24 -2.70 -8.64
N ILE A 31 -14.11 -3.72 -7.79
CA ILE A 31 -15.12 -4.75 -7.54
C ILE A 31 -16.02 -4.28 -6.39
N ASP A 32 -17.34 -4.26 -6.63
CA ASP A 32 -18.31 -4.13 -5.55
C ASP A 32 -18.28 -5.39 -4.69
N VAL A 33 -17.68 -5.27 -3.51
CA VAL A 33 -17.45 -6.41 -2.61
C VAL A 33 -18.76 -6.98 -2.07
N ASN A 34 -19.79 -6.15 -1.86
CA ASN A 34 -21.09 -6.63 -1.38
C ASN A 34 -21.78 -7.48 -2.45
N VAL A 35 -21.72 -7.03 -3.71
CA VAL A 35 -22.26 -7.81 -4.84
C VAL A 35 -21.47 -9.10 -5.01
N PHE A 36 -20.14 -9.03 -4.99
CA PHE A 36 -19.27 -10.20 -5.08
C PHE A 36 -19.59 -11.25 -4.01
N GLU A 37 -19.73 -10.83 -2.75
CA GLU A 37 -20.09 -11.72 -1.63
C GLU A 37 -21.47 -12.33 -1.84
N SER A 38 -22.46 -11.53 -2.26
CA SER A 38 -23.83 -12.01 -2.49
C SER A 38 -23.93 -13.06 -3.60
N LEU A 39 -23.18 -12.87 -4.70
CA LEU A 39 -23.15 -13.80 -5.83
C LEU A 39 -22.52 -15.16 -5.46
N LEU A 40 -21.72 -15.19 -4.39
CA LEU A 40 -21.00 -16.37 -3.93
C LEU A 40 -21.54 -16.93 -2.61
N ALA A 41 -22.71 -16.49 -2.16
CA ALA A 41 -23.30 -16.90 -0.89
C ALA A 41 -23.48 -18.43 -0.77
N ASP A 42 -23.84 -19.10 -1.86
CA ASP A 42 -24.08 -20.55 -1.89
C ASP A 42 -22.84 -21.36 -2.34
N HIS A 43 -21.69 -20.71 -2.49
CA HIS A 43 -20.48 -21.39 -2.96
C HIS A 43 -19.99 -22.42 -1.92
N PRO A 44 -19.65 -23.66 -2.31
CA PRO A 44 -19.30 -24.73 -1.37
C PRO A 44 -18.02 -24.45 -0.57
N ASN A 45 -17.11 -23.62 -1.10
CA ASN A 45 -15.89 -23.19 -0.42
C ASN A 45 -16.03 -21.79 0.21
N GLN A 46 -17.03 -21.63 1.10
CA GLN A 46 -17.22 -20.40 1.88
C GLN A 46 -15.97 -19.90 2.61
N PRO A 47 -15.11 -20.77 3.19
CA PRO A 47 -13.87 -20.30 3.81
C PRO A 47 -12.94 -19.55 2.86
N PHE A 48 -12.87 -19.96 1.58
CA PHE A 48 -12.08 -19.25 0.58
C PHE A 48 -12.75 -17.94 0.15
N VAL A 49 -14.06 -17.94 -0.10
CA VAL A 49 -14.83 -16.74 -0.45
C VAL A 49 -14.63 -15.65 0.59
N ARG A 50 -14.82 -15.97 1.88
CA ARG A 50 -14.61 -15.03 2.98
C ARG A 50 -13.17 -14.49 3.04
N SER A 51 -12.17 -15.30 2.73
CA SER A 51 -10.78 -14.81 2.68
C SER A 51 -10.51 -13.85 1.52
N VAL A 52 -11.20 -14.02 0.39
CA VAL A 52 -11.13 -13.09 -0.75
C VAL A 52 -11.85 -11.79 -0.42
N VAL A 53 -13.06 -11.86 0.16
CA VAL A 53 -13.83 -10.69 0.62
C VAL A 53 -12.99 -9.86 1.60
N ALA A 54 -12.38 -10.51 2.60
CA ALA A 54 -11.48 -9.83 3.54
C ALA A 54 -10.30 -9.16 2.82
N GLY A 55 -9.70 -9.81 1.82
CA GLY A 55 -8.62 -9.24 1.03
C GLY A 55 -9.04 -8.04 0.16
N LEU A 56 -10.27 -8.05 -0.37
CA LEU A 56 -10.83 -6.92 -1.14
C LEU A 56 -11.19 -5.71 -0.26
N CYS A 57 -11.54 -5.94 1.01
CA CYS A 57 -11.86 -4.87 1.96
C CYS A 57 -10.62 -4.32 2.67
N GLU A 58 -9.66 -5.17 3.00
CA GLU A 58 -8.57 -4.85 3.93
C GLU A 58 -7.17 -4.97 3.31
N GLY A 59 -7.08 -5.43 2.05
CA GLY A 59 -5.83 -5.69 1.36
C GLY A 59 -5.38 -7.16 1.44
N PHE A 60 -4.63 -7.60 0.43
CA PHE A 60 -4.09 -8.95 0.36
C PHE A 60 -2.71 -9.03 0.98
N TRP A 61 -2.46 -10.08 1.77
CA TRP A 61 -1.12 -10.37 2.26
C TRP A 61 -0.29 -11.08 1.18
N PRO A 62 0.87 -10.54 0.75
CA PRO A 62 1.65 -11.08 -0.35
C PRO A 62 2.50 -12.32 0.02
N TRP A 63 2.31 -12.89 1.22
CA TRP A 63 3.19 -13.95 1.75
C TRP A 63 4.66 -13.49 1.93
N ALA A 64 4.86 -12.19 2.19
CA ALA A 64 6.18 -11.66 2.50
C ALA A 64 6.57 -12.01 3.94
N ASP A 65 7.87 -12.18 4.17
CA ASP A 65 8.48 -12.08 5.49
C ASP A 65 9.13 -10.69 5.56
N THR A 66 8.51 -9.76 6.28
CA THR A 66 9.02 -8.38 6.34
C THR A 66 9.91 -8.12 7.55
N GLN A 67 10.22 -9.17 8.33
CA GLN A 67 11.05 -9.07 9.54
C GLN A 67 12.28 -9.99 9.55
N PRO A 68 13.13 -10.00 8.51
CA PRO A 68 14.40 -10.71 8.59
C PRO A 68 15.39 -9.96 9.49
N GLY A 69 15.26 -10.12 10.81
CA GLY A 69 16.20 -9.60 11.81
C GLY A 69 15.87 -8.18 12.30
N ILE A 70 16.90 -7.36 12.55
CA ILE A 70 16.76 -6.00 13.10
C ILE A 70 16.72 -5.00 11.94
N TYR A 71 15.53 -4.68 11.46
CA TYR A 71 15.32 -3.58 10.52
C TYR A 71 15.04 -2.27 11.28
N PRO A 72 15.50 -1.11 10.75
CA PRO A 72 15.19 0.19 11.32
C PRO A 72 13.70 0.50 11.19
N GLU A 73 13.13 1.31 12.08
CA GLU A 73 11.70 1.66 12.07
C GLU A 73 11.25 2.33 10.75
N THR A 74 12.16 3.00 10.04
CA THR A 74 11.98 3.51 8.68
C THR A 74 13.25 3.30 7.88
N HIS A 75 13.12 2.98 6.59
CA HIS A 75 14.26 2.91 5.65
C HIS A 75 13.94 3.71 4.39
N ASP A 76 14.82 4.66 4.07
CA ASP A 76 14.66 5.52 2.91
C ASP A 76 15.85 5.36 1.96
N ALA A 77 15.65 4.59 0.89
CA ALA A 77 16.62 4.44 -0.18
C ALA A 77 16.34 5.35 -1.39
N SER A 78 15.48 6.38 -1.26
CA SER A 78 15.02 7.16 -2.41
C SER A 78 15.99 8.24 -2.95
N ASP A 79 17.26 8.25 -2.50
CA ASP A 79 18.24 9.31 -2.80
C ASP A 79 18.91 9.17 -4.17
N PHE A 80 18.08 8.98 -5.22
CA PHE A 80 18.52 8.84 -6.60
C PHE A 80 17.70 9.76 -7.52
N PRO A 81 18.03 11.07 -7.58
CA PRO A 81 17.31 11.99 -8.43
C PRO A 81 17.50 11.65 -9.92
N LEU A 82 16.40 11.63 -10.67
CA LEU A 82 16.44 11.54 -12.13
C LEU A 82 17.26 12.69 -12.70
N LYS A 83 18.21 12.38 -13.59
CA LYS A 83 19.19 13.36 -14.10
C LYS A 83 18.61 14.23 -15.20
N ASP A 84 17.74 13.69 -16.04
CA ASP A 84 17.12 14.40 -17.16
C ASP A 84 15.84 15.16 -16.75
N GLU A 85 15.64 16.38 -17.26
CA GLU A 85 14.44 17.17 -16.95
C GLU A 85 13.19 16.58 -17.60
N ARG A 86 13.29 16.01 -18.81
CA ARG A 86 12.11 15.42 -19.47
C ARG A 86 11.60 14.21 -18.71
N GLU A 87 12.51 13.38 -18.20
CA GLU A 87 12.17 12.27 -17.30
C GLU A 87 11.49 12.78 -16.02
N ARG A 88 12.02 13.85 -15.39
CA ARG A 88 11.41 14.47 -14.20
C ARG A 88 10.00 14.99 -14.48
N GLU A 89 9.82 15.71 -15.58
CA GLU A 89 8.51 16.24 -15.99
C GLU A 89 7.51 15.12 -16.29
N PHE A 90 7.95 14.06 -16.97
CA PHE A 90 7.11 12.90 -17.23
C PHE A 90 6.61 12.25 -15.93
N VAL A 91 7.52 11.99 -14.99
CA VAL A 91 7.17 11.39 -13.69
C VAL A 91 6.24 12.30 -12.90
N ARG A 92 6.49 13.61 -12.84
CA ARG A 92 5.61 14.57 -12.17
C ARG A 92 4.20 14.57 -12.79
N ARG A 93 4.11 14.55 -14.12
CA ARG A 93 2.80 14.51 -14.80
C ARG A 93 2.04 13.23 -14.50
N GLN A 94 2.69 12.06 -14.62
CA GLN A 94 2.06 10.78 -14.30
C GLN A 94 1.63 10.72 -12.83
N ARG A 95 2.48 11.16 -11.92
CA ARG A 95 2.15 11.28 -10.50
C ARG A 95 0.88 12.10 -10.29
N ASP A 96 0.78 13.28 -10.90
CA ASP A 96 -0.37 14.16 -10.74
C ASP A 96 -1.66 13.56 -11.33
N GLU A 97 -1.56 12.84 -12.46
CA GLU A 97 -2.66 12.06 -13.04
C GLU A 97 -3.13 10.94 -12.09
N GLU A 98 -2.20 10.16 -11.52
CA GLU A 98 -2.54 9.07 -10.59
C GLU A 98 -3.14 9.57 -9.27
N ILE A 99 -2.68 10.73 -8.76
CA ILE A 99 -3.31 11.42 -7.61
C ILE A 99 -4.72 11.87 -7.97
N ALA A 100 -4.94 12.46 -9.15
CA ALA A 100 -6.25 12.93 -9.60
C ALA A 100 -7.25 11.78 -9.77
N LEU A 101 -6.77 10.60 -10.18
CA LEU A 101 -7.55 9.35 -10.23
C LEU A 101 -7.76 8.71 -8.85
N GLY A 102 -7.12 9.24 -7.80
CA GLY A 102 -7.19 8.71 -6.45
C GLY A 102 -6.47 7.37 -6.27
N ARG A 103 -5.59 7.00 -7.20
CA ARG A 103 -4.76 5.79 -7.09
C ARG A 103 -3.54 6.06 -6.23
N PHE A 104 -3.02 7.29 -6.24
CA PHE A 104 -1.99 7.72 -5.28
C PHE A 104 -2.61 8.59 -4.20
N SER A 105 -2.10 8.47 -2.98
CA SER A 105 -2.44 9.39 -1.90
C SER A 105 -1.88 10.80 -2.18
N PRO A 106 -2.44 11.85 -1.54
CA PRO A 106 -1.77 13.15 -1.47
C PRO A 106 -0.42 13.05 -0.76
N SER A 107 0.43 14.07 -0.95
CA SER A 107 1.69 14.15 -0.22
C SER A 107 1.47 14.18 1.28
N PHE A 108 2.25 13.38 2.01
CA PHE A 108 2.31 13.38 3.47
C PHE A 108 3.59 14.00 4.04
N GLY A 109 4.33 14.75 3.22
CA GLY A 109 5.58 15.41 3.60
C GLY A 109 6.81 14.78 2.94
N ARG A 110 7.97 15.08 3.55
CA ARG A 110 9.29 14.65 3.06
C ARG A 110 9.79 13.39 3.75
N ASP A 111 9.37 13.16 4.98
CA ASP A 111 9.86 12.07 5.83
C ASP A 111 8.93 10.86 5.76
N LEU A 112 9.49 9.66 5.93
CA LEU A 112 8.70 8.43 6.00
C LEU A 112 8.06 8.40 7.39
N LEU A 113 6.82 7.94 7.46
CA LEU A 113 6.17 7.69 8.73
C LEU A 113 6.69 6.37 9.33
N PRO A 114 6.68 6.19 10.65
CA PRO A 114 7.10 4.96 11.30
C PRO A 114 6.48 3.70 10.66
N GLY A 115 7.31 2.69 10.39
CA GLY A 115 6.90 1.46 9.73
C GLY A 115 6.88 1.51 8.20
N MET A 116 7.18 2.66 7.58
CA MET A 116 7.27 2.78 6.12
C MET A 116 8.70 2.56 5.62
N TYR A 117 8.80 1.97 4.43
CA TYR A 117 10.06 1.68 3.74
C TYR A 117 9.93 2.15 2.29
N SER A 118 10.95 2.85 1.81
CA SER A 118 11.13 3.19 0.41
C SER A 118 12.34 2.42 -0.09
N ASN A 119 12.11 1.42 -0.95
CA ASN A 119 13.16 0.67 -1.62
C ASN A 119 13.26 1.13 -3.08
N ASP A 120 14.47 1.09 -3.64
CA ASP A 120 14.72 1.48 -5.02
C ASP A 120 14.09 0.48 -6.01
N GLU A 121 12.91 0.81 -6.50
CA GLU A 121 12.49 0.50 -7.87
C GLU A 121 11.74 1.71 -8.42
N ILE A 122 12.52 2.76 -8.76
CA ILE A 122 12.12 3.92 -9.58
C ILE A 122 11.05 4.80 -8.91
N TYR A 123 11.38 6.04 -8.56
CA TYR A 123 10.62 7.28 -8.89
C TYR A 123 11.20 8.46 -8.10
N GLY A 124 12.12 9.18 -8.74
CA GLY A 124 12.65 10.44 -8.25
C GLY A 124 11.60 11.56 -8.29
N SER A 125 11.01 11.86 -7.14
CA SER A 125 10.41 13.16 -6.83
C SER A 125 10.50 13.32 -5.31
N GLY A 126 11.03 14.43 -4.81
CA GLY A 126 11.22 14.72 -3.37
C GLY A 126 9.93 14.92 -2.57
N THR A 127 8.91 14.10 -2.83
CA THR A 127 7.58 14.13 -2.23
C THR A 127 7.05 12.71 -2.19
N ARG A 128 6.71 12.23 -0.98
CA ARG A 128 6.27 10.85 -0.76
C ARG A 128 4.77 10.69 -0.93
N LEU A 129 4.37 9.59 -1.56
CA LEU A 129 2.99 9.19 -1.84
C LEU A 129 2.87 7.69 -1.59
N MET A 130 1.67 7.24 -1.25
CA MET A 130 1.35 5.82 -1.16
C MET A 130 0.51 5.42 -2.36
N LEU A 131 0.79 4.24 -2.93
CA LEU A 131 -0.15 3.55 -3.80
C LEU A 131 -1.36 3.12 -2.95
N GLY A 132 -2.55 3.58 -3.32
CA GLY A 132 -3.84 3.16 -2.74
C GLY A 132 -4.61 2.18 -3.61
#